data_AF-R0E929-F1
#
_entry.id   AF-R0E929-F1
#
_cell.length_a   1.000
_cell.length_b   1.000
_cell.length_c   1.000
_cell.angle_alpha   90.00
_cell.angle_beta   90.00
_cell.angle_gamma   90.00
#
_symmetry.space_group_name_H-M   'P 1'
#
loop_
_entity.id
_entity.type
_entity.pdbx_description
1 polymer ?
#
loop_
_entity_poly.entity_id
_entity_poly.type
_entity_poly.pdbx_seq_one_letter_code
_entity_poly.pdbx_strand_id
1 'polypeptide(L)'
;MTQIHGGPGPDTINGGDDADELWGGGGSDIIHGGAGNDALYADQPGVASPGEENTVNFLYGEAGNDFLVGGAGKDTLDGGAGDDTISGGSGDTLLGGDGNDWLMLATGSVGAVVDGGAGNDRIDMVAGANRYVGGAGADRFMLLSGGPLAQGIATIADFKGAEGDRLSFGSSSSTPQFFRGAVDNPNFSLKIGDVFSSSRDYGGDVRQVWTWASDNSLYVIVDTDGSRTLSDGDIVVKLEGVSAVTATDFADGTFSTTSFTTKIGTDGADNYVGSNSASYYGLAGDDLIHASDGGDRVHGGPGNDKIWGGGYDDDIYGGDGDDWIDGGGGQNTAHYFGNLANYIVTRNADGSLRVQDLKGTDGVDTLLNVQRLQFADQYVAVSYVQQPVTETAFKAILRASSEAPSQLATVMAISDAVTQGNLQIYINQQIVKAAGATTSVASLAYEFFTGKVPSEAGVDYLVSPTGPNANNLNSAYYQSFNLENRYINFAVNLGKFGEGKDAFAAKYGAMSLFDATREAYKAIFGAAPTDPKIHALIDTRADYFAVYGGDGASGIGTKAAMVGWLLAEAQKADLGVMVRSNDAWLTDLSDGSAPFAINILDPAKGYYKADFIYGGP
;
A
#
# COMPACT_ATOMS: atom_id res chain seq x y z
N MET A 1 57.12 -12.31 16.46
CA MET A 1 56.10 -11.60 17.24
C MET A 1 56.76 -10.66 18.21
N THR A 2 57.16 -9.54 17.63
CA THR A 2 57.61 -8.33 18.28
C THR A 2 56.46 -7.32 18.21
N GLN A 3 56.22 -6.61 19.30
CA GLN A 3 55.32 -5.45 19.31
C GLN A 3 56.18 -4.19 19.36
N ILE A 4 55.99 -3.29 18.39
CA ILE A 4 56.72 -2.03 18.30
C ILE A 4 55.71 -0.89 18.22
N HIS A 5 55.89 0.11 19.10
CA HIS A 5 55.07 1.33 19.10
C HIS A 5 55.97 2.54 18.90
N GLY A 6 55.63 3.35 17.90
CA GLY A 6 56.08 4.72 17.78
C GLY A 6 55.45 5.62 18.84
N GLY A 7 55.92 6.86 18.85
CA GLY A 7 55.51 7.89 19.77
C GLY A 7 54.66 8.95 19.09
N PRO A 8 54.60 10.15 19.68
CA PRO A 8 54.10 11.33 18.96
C PRO A 8 55.18 11.88 18.01
N GLY A 9 54.73 12.33 16.84
CA GLY A 9 55.57 12.86 15.77
C GLY A 9 55.92 11.81 14.70
N PRO A 10 56.61 12.21 13.61
CA PRO A 10 57.02 11.29 12.55
C PRO A 10 58.01 10.23 13.03
N ASP A 11 57.66 8.97 12.88
CA ASP A 11 58.47 7.80 13.23
C ASP A 11 58.89 6.97 12.01
N THR A 12 59.95 6.19 12.17
CA THR A 12 60.37 5.17 11.20
C THR A 12 60.55 3.84 11.92
N ILE A 13 59.74 2.86 11.57
CA ILE A 13 59.61 1.57 12.24
C ILE A 13 59.96 0.46 11.25
N ASN A 14 60.69 -0.56 11.71
CA ASN A 14 61.02 -1.76 10.93
C ASN A 14 60.82 -3.00 11.84
N GLY A 15 59.99 -3.95 11.39
CA GLY A 15 59.67 -5.19 12.11
C GLY A 15 60.79 -6.21 12.01
N GLY A 16 61.21 -6.54 10.79
CA GLY A 16 62.33 -7.45 10.54
C GLY A 16 61.85 -8.70 9.81
N ASP A 17 62.29 -9.90 10.24
CA ASP A 17 61.96 -11.17 9.56
C ASP A 17 60.85 -11.99 10.27
N ASP A 18 60.35 -11.51 11.41
CA ASP A 18 59.36 -12.20 12.23
C ASP A 18 57.98 -11.59 12.01
N ALA A 19 56.91 -12.38 12.18
CA ALA A 19 55.54 -11.85 12.23
C ALA A 19 55.36 -10.86 13.38
N ASP A 20 55.16 -9.58 13.10
CA ASP A 20 55.22 -8.45 14.02
C ASP A 20 53.94 -7.62 14.07
N GLU A 21 53.84 -6.76 15.08
CA GLU A 21 52.72 -5.83 15.26
C GLU A 21 53.29 -4.43 15.49
N LEU A 22 53.06 -3.53 14.54
CA LEU A 22 53.73 -2.25 14.40
C LEU A 22 52.72 -1.10 14.43
N TRP A 23 52.97 -0.12 15.28
CA TRP A 23 52.09 1.03 15.50
C TRP A 23 52.86 2.33 15.26
N GLY A 24 52.46 3.15 14.28
CA GLY A 24 53.10 4.44 13.98
C GLY A 24 52.94 5.43 15.13
N GLY A 25 51.70 5.62 15.60
CA GLY A 25 51.42 6.45 16.76
C GLY A 25 50.58 7.65 16.35
N GLY A 26 51.13 8.86 16.42
CA GLY A 26 50.48 10.02 15.82
C GLY A 26 51.54 10.87 15.14
N GLY A 27 51.26 11.42 13.97
CA GLY A 27 52.30 11.95 13.09
C GLY A 27 52.25 11.31 11.71
N SER A 28 53.30 11.52 10.93
CA SER A 28 53.40 11.00 9.57
C SER A 28 54.54 10.00 9.54
N ASP A 29 54.19 8.73 9.55
CA ASP A 29 55.09 7.63 9.89
C ASP A 29 55.50 6.83 8.66
N ILE A 30 56.64 6.15 8.76
CA ILE A 30 57.11 5.16 7.78
C ILE A 30 57.25 3.83 8.51
N ILE A 31 56.47 2.83 8.12
CA ILE A 31 56.42 1.53 8.78
C ILE A 31 56.75 0.44 7.75
N HIS A 32 57.78 -0.35 8.03
CA HIS A 32 58.16 -1.53 7.27
C HIS A 32 57.90 -2.78 8.10
N GLY A 33 57.06 -3.70 7.63
CA GLY A 33 56.85 -5.02 8.21
C GLY A 33 58.11 -5.86 8.07
N GLY A 34 58.45 -6.15 6.82
CA GLY A 34 59.63 -6.92 6.46
C GLY A 34 59.22 -8.31 5.97
N ALA A 35 59.91 -9.36 6.39
CA ALA A 35 59.43 -10.71 6.16
C ALA A 35 58.57 -11.16 7.35
N GLY A 36 57.52 -11.94 7.09
CA GLY A 36 56.60 -12.38 8.14
C GLY A 36 55.19 -11.92 7.84
N ASN A 37 54.22 -12.39 8.63
CA ASN A 37 52.84 -11.93 8.51
C ASN A 37 52.62 -10.86 9.58
N ASP A 38 52.63 -9.61 9.17
CA ASP A 38 52.71 -8.45 10.03
C ASP A 38 51.37 -7.73 10.15
N ALA A 39 51.19 -6.99 11.24
CA ALA A 39 50.06 -6.10 11.44
C ALA A 39 50.56 -4.67 11.62
N LEU A 40 50.32 -3.83 10.61
CA LEU A 40 50.79 -2.45 10.53
C LEU A 40 49.62 -1.49 10.70
N TYR A 41 49.78 -0.56 11.64
CA TYR A 41 48.79 0.46 11.92
C TYR A 41 49.48 1.81 11.93
N ALA A 42 49.05 2.73 11.07
CA ALA A 42 49.53 4.10 11.09
C ALA A 42 49.22 4.76 12.45
N ASP A 43 47.97 4.63 12.91
CA ASP A 43 47.47 5.23 14.13
C ASP A 43 47.02 4.19 15.17
N GLN A 44 46.85 4.61 16.42
CA GLN A 44 46.24 3.76 17.45
C GLN A 44 44.75 3.48 17.15
N PRO A 45 44.26 2.22 17.25
CA PRO A 45 42.89 1.88 16.91
C PRO A 45 41.95 2.43 17.98
N GLY A 46 40.83 2.98 17.54
CA GLY A 46 39.76 3.41 18.46
C GLY A 46 40.11 4.65 19.28
N VAL A 47 41.25 5.28 19.03
CA VAL A 47 41.58 6.60 19.55
C VAL A 47 41.30 7.58 18.41
N ALA A 48 40.15 8.27 18.47
CA ALA A 48 39.95 9.41 17.59
C ALA A 48 41.01 10.44 17.96
N SER A 49 42.00 10.63 17.10
CA SER A 49 43.07 11.61 17.26
C SER A 49 42.72 12.84 16.40
N PRO A 50 41.87 13.76 16.91
CA PRO A 50 41.56 14.98 16.18
C PRO A 50 42.86 15.76 15.89
N GLY A 51 43.13 15.99 14.61
CA GLY A 51 44.35 16.64 14.13
C GLY A 51 45.17 15.81 13.15
N GLU A 52 44.94 14.50 13.05
CA GLU A 52 45.67 13.61 12.14
C GLU A 52 45.12 13.65 10.69
N GLU A 53 44.07 14.43 10.39
CA GLU A 53 43.49 14.54 9.03
C GLU A 53 44.49 15.04 7.95
N ASN A 54 45.65 15.56 8.36
CA ASN A 54 46.71 16.06 7.46
C ASN A 54 47.98 15.23 7.50
N THR A 55 47.98 14.07 8.15
CA THR A 55 49.13 13.16 8.14
C THR A 55 49.22 12.42 6.81
N VAL A 56 50.41 11.92 6.55
CA VAL A 56 50.74 11.09 5.40
C VAL A 56 51.63 9.96 5.90
N ASN A 57 51.07 8.79 6.05
CA ASN A 57 51.77 7.60 6.48
C ASN A 57 52.15 6.72 5.29
N PHE A 58 53.27 6.02 5.40
CA PHE A 58 53.76 5.04 4.43
C PHE A 58 53.89 3.70 5.13
N LEU A 59 53.02 2.75 4.81
CA LEU A 59 53.02 1.41 5.36
C LEU A 59 53.42 0.43 4.26
N TYR A 60 54.45 -0.37 4.51
CA TYR A 60 54.98 -1.39 3.62
C TYR A 60 54.93 -2.74 4.35
N GLY A 61 54.05 -3.66 3.95
CA GLY A 61 54.03 -5.03 4.46
C GLY A 61 55.30 -5.79 4.08
N GLU A 62 55.65 -5.68 2.80
CA GLU A 62 56.80 -6.31 2.15
C GLU A 62 56.58 -7.79 1.83
N ALA A 63 56.94 -8.74 2.67
CA ALA A 63 56.86 -10.17 2.33
C ALA A 63 56.13 -10.98 3.39
N GLY A 64 54.95 -11.49 3.04
CA GLY A 64 54.09 -12.30 3.88
C GLY A 64 52.65 -11.89 3.70
N ASN A 65 51.76 -12.45 4.52
CA ASN A 65 50.35 -12.10 4.46
C ASN A 65 50.05 -11.09 5.57
N ASP A 66 50.00 -9.81 5.21
CA ASP A 66 50.03 -8.68 6.11
C ASP A 66 48.65 -8.04 6.30
N PHE A 67 48.52 -7.28 7.38
CA PHE A 67 47.32 -6.51 7.71
C PHE A 67 47.70 -5.04 7.89
N LEU A 68 47.24 -4.16 6.98
CA LEU A 68 47.61 -2.74 6.96
C LEU A 68 46.39 -1.84 7.21
N VAL A 69 46.51 -0.86 8.10
CA VAL A 69 45.47 0.14 8.40
C VAL A 69 46.04 1.56 8.35
N GLY A 70 45.50 2.37 7.44
CA GLY A 70 46.01 3.70 7.11
C GLY A 70 45.64 4.78 8.12
N GLY A 71 44.49 4.62 8.80
CA GLY A 71 44.03 5.60 9.77
C GLY A 71 43.41 6.83 9.10
N ALA A 72 43.64 7.99 9.71
CA ALA A 72 43.25 9.28 9.13
C ALA A 72 44.45 9.89 8.40
N GLY A 73 44.18 10.64 7.34
CA GLY A 73 45.24 11.26 6.55
C GLY A 73 45.08 10.92 5.07
N LYS A 74 46.15 11.12 4.31
CA LYS A 74 46.27 10.62 2.95
C LYS A 74 47.46 9.70 2.89
N ASP A 75 47.19 8.43 3.12
CA ASP A 75 48.21 7.44 3.40
C ASP A 75 48.54 6.63 2.14
N THR A 76 49.72 6.02 2.14
CA THR A 76 50.14 5.03 1.14
C THR A 76 50.37 3.71 1.83
N LEU A 77 49.58 2.71 1.46
CA LEU A 77 49.63 1.36 2.00
C LEU A 77 50.00 0.41 0.88
N ASP A 78 51.09 -0.33 1.04
CA ASP A 78 51.63 -1.27 0.07
C ASP A 78 51.80 -2.63 0.75
N GLY A 79 50.97 -3.60 0.38
CA GLY A 79 51.00 -4.95 0.95
C GLY A 79 52.30 -5.66 0.61
N GLY A 80 52.64 -5.69 -0.68
CA GLY A 80 53.90 -6.25 -1.16
C GLY A 80 53.67 -7.63 -1.75
N ALA A 81 54.21 -8.68 -1.15
CA ALA A 81 54.10 -10.05 -1.64
C ALA A 81 53.46 -10.96 -0.60
N GLY A 82 52.36 -11.60 -0.96
CA GLY A 82 51.55 -12.48 -0.12
C GLY A 82 50.09 -12.07 -0.20
N ASP A 83 49.20 -12.83 0.45
CA ASP A 83 47.77 -12.49 0.43
C ASP A 83 47.46 -11.48 1.56
N ASP A 84 47.36 -10.20 1.23
CA ASP A 84 47.30 -9.09 2.18
C ASP A 84 45.87 -8.61 2.46
N THR A 85 45.68 -7.92 3.58
CA THR A 85 44.43 -7.24 3.93
C THR A 85 44.70 -5.77 4.23
N ILE A 86 44.14 -4.89 3.41
CA ILE A 86 44.47 -3.46 3.43
C ILE A 86 43.19 -2.64 3.64
N SER A 87 43.19 -1.79 4.68
CA SER A 87 42.08 -0.89 5.01
C SER A 87 42.53 0.57 5.02
N GLY A 88 41.92 1.37 4.14
CA GLY A 88 42.20 2.80 4.03
C GLY A 88 40.98 3.71 4.16
N GLY A 89 41.23 5.01 4.08
CA GLY A 89 40.31 6.13 4.20
C GLY A 89 40.21 6.98 2.93
N SER A 90 39.86 8.25 3.12
CA SER A 90 39.67 9.20 2.01
C SER A 90 41.00 9.69 1.48
N GLY A 91 41.23 9.58 0.17
CA GLY A 91 42.43 10.10 -0.47
C GLY A 91 43.66 9.20 -0.34
N ASP A 92 43.53 8.03 0.29
CA ASP A 92 44.61 7.06 0.43
C ASP A 92 44.91 6.37 -0.90
N THR A 93 46.13 5.85 -0.99
CA THR A 93 46.57 4.94 -2.04
C THR A 93 46.81 3.56 -1.43
N LEU A 94 46.03 2.57 -1.86
CA LEU A 94 46.16 1.18 -1.42
C LEU A 94 46.68 0.36 -2.59
N LEU A 95 47.79 -0.35 -2.37
CA LEU A 95 48.44 -1.23 -3.34
C LEU A 95 48.50 -2.63 -2.71
N GLY A 96 47.83 -3.61 -3.31
CA GLY A 96 47.86 -5.00 -2.84
C GLY A 96 49.22 -5.62 -3.10
N GLY A 97 49.58 -5.74 -4.37
CA GLY A 97 50.91 -6.21 -4.80
C GLY A 97 50.82 -7.58 -5.45
N ASP A 98 51.71 -8.51 -5.11
CA ASP A 98 51.66 -9.90 -5.57
C ASP A 98 50.86 -10.74 -4.57
N GLY A 99 49.73 -11.32 -4.94
CA GLY A 99 48.92 -12.13 -4.02
C GLY A 99 47.43 -12.03 -4.32
N ASN A 100 46.58 -12.73 -3.55
CA ASN A 100 45.14 -12.52 -3.62
C ASN A 100 44.72 -11.65 -2.44
N ASP A 101 44.63 -10.36 -2.70
CA ASP A 101 44.51 -9.35 -1.66
C ASP A 101 43.07 -9.01 -1.34
N TRP A 102 42.83 -8.48 -0.14
CA TRP A 102 41.56 -7.90 0.26
C TRP A 102 41.72 -6.43 0.61
N LEU A 103 41.26 -5.57 -0.29
CA LEU A 103 41.35 -4.12 -0.15
C LEU A 103 39.98 -3.53 0.16
N MET A 104 39.90 -2.65 1.16
CA MET A 104 38.66 -1.99 1.57
C MET A 104 38.87 -0.53 1.95
N LEU A 105 37.84 0.28 1.72
CA LEU A 105 37.79 1.66 2.16
C LEU A 105 36.73 1.85 3.23
N ALA A 106 37.00 2.76 4.17
CA ALA A 106 35.98 3.24 5.09
C ALA A 106 34.76 3.81 4.34
N THR A 107 33.56 3.59 4.89
CA THR A 107 32.31 4.08 4.29
C THR A 107 32.33 5.60 4.13
N GLY A 108 31.98 6.10 2.95
CA GLY A 108 31.98 7.53 2.65
C GLY A 108 33.34 8.10 2.26
N SER A 109 34.36 7.25 2.09
CA SER A 109 35.65 7.68 1.54
C SER A 109 35.51 8.29 0.15
N VAL A 110 36.28 9.34 -0.15
CA VAL A 110 36.35 9.97 -1.48
C VAL A 110 37.79 10.23 -1.88
N GLY A 111 38.08 10.17 -3.18
CA GLY A 111 39.39 10.50 -3.74
C GLY A 111 40.48 9.45 -3.53
N ALA A 112 40.14 8.26 -3.01
CA ALA A 112 41.10 7.17 -2.84
C ALA A 112 41.46 6.51 -4.18
N VAL A 113 42.66 5.92 -4.23
CA VAL A 113 43.15 5.08 -5.32
C VAL A 113 43.43 3.70 -4.74
N VAL A 114 42.85 2.66 -5.35
CA VAL A 114 43.03 1.27 -4.93
C VAL A 114 43.50 0.48 -6.14
N ASP A 115 44.58 -0.29 -5.97
CA ASP A 115 45.17 -1.16 -6.99
C ASP A 115 45.40 -2.54 -6.37
N GLY A 116 44.72 -3.56 -6.89
CA GLY A 116 44.86 -4.95 -6.42
C GLY A 116 46.25 -5.50 -6.72
N GLY A 117 46.71 -5.32 -7.95
CA GLY A 117 48.04 -5.76 -8.37
C GLY A 117 47.97 -7.07 -9.15
N ALA A 118 48.66 -8.11 -8.70
CA ALA A 118 48.76 -9.39 -9.39
C ALA A 118 48.18 -10.51 -8.53
N GLY A 119 47.15 -11.18 -9.04
CA GLY A 119 46.44 -12.26 -8.37
C GLY A 119 44.94 -12.04 -8.47
N ASN A 120 44.14 -12.79 -7.72
CA ASN A 120 42.68 -12.66 -7.80
C ASN A 120 42.18 -11.87 -6.60
N ASP A 121 42.06 -10.57 -6.78
CA ASP A 121 41.85 -9.66 -5.64
C ASP A 121 40.39 -9.48 -5.31
N ARG A 122 40.13 -9.12 -4.05
CA ARG A 122 38.82 -8.69 -3.58
C ARG A 122 38.89 -7.22 -3.19
N ILE A 123 38.11 -6.40 -3.88
CA ILE A 123 38.04 -4.96 -3.65
C ILE A 123 36.63 -4.62 -3.16
N ASP A 124 36.52 -4.33 -1.86
CA ASP A 124 35.29 -3.85 -1.23
C ASP A 124 35.20 -2.32 -1.42
N MET A 125 34.51 -1.93 -2.48
CA MET A 125 34.32 -0.56 -2.91
C MET A 125 33.32 0.19 -2.03
N VAL A 126 33.45 1.51 -2.02
CA VAL A 126 32.46 2.46 -1.51
C VAL A 126 32.08 3.48 -2.58
N ALA A 127 30.87 4.01 -2.49
CA ALA A 127 30.39 5.12 -3.33
C ALA A 127 31.28 6.37 -3.12
N GLY A 128 31.19 7.33 -4.05
CA GLY A 128 32.05 8.51 -4.08
C GLY A 128 33.14 8.41 -5.15
N ALA A 129 33.83 9.53 -5.41
CA ALA A 129 34.86 9.66 -6.44
C ALA A 129 36.18 8.92 -6.10
N ASN A 130 36.12 7.59 -5.98
CA ASN A 130 37.26 6.70 -5.78
C ASN A 130 37.61 5.98 -7.08
N ARG A 131 38.89 5.63 -7.24
CA ARG A 131 39.41 4.91 -8.41
C ARG A 131 39.91 3.53 -7.97
N TYR A 132 39.45 2.50 -8.66
CA TYR A 132 39.80 1.11 -8.40
C TYR A 132 40.43 0.50 -9.66
N VAL A 133 41.53 -0.23 -9.47
CA VAL A 133 42.24 -1.01 -10.47
C VAL A 133 42.31 -2.43 -9.91
N GLY A 134 41.88 -3.42 -10.69
CA GLY A 134 42.01 -4.83 -10.30
C GLY A 134 43.44 -5.30 -10.53
N GLY A 135 43.98 -4.99 -11.70
CA GLY A 135 45.31 -5.38 -12.11
C GLY A 135 45.28 -6.64 -12.97
N ALA A 136 46.08 -7.63 -12.60
CA ALA A 136 46.24 -8.87 -13.34
C ALA A 136 45.66 -10.05 -12.57
N GLY A 137 44.59 -10.65 -13.10
CA GLY A 137 44.00 -11.85 -12.55
C GLY A 137 42.49 -11.83 -12.72
N ALA A 138 41.77 -12.55 -11.86
CA ALA A 138 40.32 -12.63 -11.87
C ALA A 138 39.76 -11.90 -10.65
N ASP A 139 39.56 -10.59 -10.76
CA ASP A 139 39.29 -9.75 -9.60
C ASP A 139 37.80 -9.63 -9.28
N ARG A 140 37.49 -9.35 -8.01
CA ARG A 140 36.12 -9.15 -7.55
C ARG A 140 35.94 -7.74 -7.00
N PHE A 141 35.12 -6.97 -7.69
CA PHE A 141 34.71 -5.62 -7.28
C PHE A 141 33.34 -5.67 -6.61
N MET A 142 33.30 -5.31 -5.33
CA MET A 142 32.10 -5.45 -4.49
C MET A 142 31.65 -4.09 -3.96
N LEU A 143 30.45 -3.63 -4.34
CA LEU A 143 29.87 -2.38 -3.82
C LEU A 143 28.53 -2.68 -3.14
N LEU A 144 28.50 -2.58 -1.81
CA LEU A 144 27.35 -3.03 -1.00
C LEU A 144 26.22 -2.00 -0.85
N SER A 145 26.52 -0.72 -1.04
CA SER A 145 25.56 0.37 -0.84
C SER A 145 25.83 1.53 -1.79
N GLY A 146 24.76 2.22 -2.18
CA GLY A 146 24.87 3.51 -2.86
C GLY A 146 25.40 4.60 -1.93
N GLY A 147 25.46 5.80 -2.48
CA GLY A 147 25.84 7.00 -1.75
C GLY A 147 25.60 8.25 -2.59
N PRO A 148 25.73 9.45 -1.98
CA PRO A 148 25.36 10.68 -2.65
C PRO A 148 26.12 10.86 -3.97
N LEU A 149 25.41 10.96 -5.10
CA LEU A 149 26.04 11.13 -6.42
C LEU A 149 26.84 12.44 -6.50
N ALA A 150 26.50 13.42 -5.66
CA ALA A 150 27.24 14.67 -5.50
C ALA A 150 28.68 14.47 -4.99
N GLN A 151 28.99 13.36 -4.31
CA GLN A 151 30.35 13.00 -3.90
C GLN A 151 31.15 12.29 -5.02
N GLY A 152 30.54 12.10 -6.19
CA GLY A 152 31.11 11.44 -7.35
C GLY A 152 30.81 9.94 -7.40
N ILE A 153 31.28 9.31 -8.46
CA ILE A 153 30.96 7.91 -8.80
C ILE A 153 32.22 7.06 -8.70
N ALA A 154 32.08 5.90 -8.05
CA ALA A 154 33.13 4.91 -7.95
C ALA A 154 33.52 4.42 -9.35
N THR A 155 34.80 4.45 -9.67
CA THR A 155 35.29 4.18 -11.03
C THR A 155 36.24 2.99 -11.03
N ILE A 156 35.90 1.95 -11.80
CA ILE A 156 36.79 0.83 -12.10
C ILE A 156 37.50 1.14 -13.42
N ALA A 157 38.82 1.14 -13.37
CA ALA A 157 39.70 1.63 -14.42
C ALA A 157 39.97 0.62 -15.54
N ASP A 158 39.97 -0.67 -15.20
CA ASP A 158 40.58 -1.71 -16.01
C ASP A 158 39.77 -3.01 -16.04
N PHE A 159 38.46 -2.93 -15.75
CA PHE A 159 37.58 -4.09 -15.72
C PHE A 159 37.64 -4.91 -17.03
N LYS A 160 37.98 -6.19 -16.92
CA LYS A 160 38.08 -7.15 -18.02
C LYS A 160 37.50 -8.50 -17.62
N GLY A 161 36.21 -8.69 -17.90
CA GLY A 161 35.54 -9.98 -17.65
C GLY A 161 36.17 -11.20 -18.33
N ALA A 162 36.95 -11.00 -19.40
CA ALA A 162 37.72 -12.05 -20.09
C ALA A 162 38.95 -12.54 -19.31
N GLU A 163 39.54 -11.70 -18.44
CA GLU A 163 40.62 -12.09 -17.52
C GLU A 163 40.04 -12.78 -16.28
N GLY A 164 38.78 -12.50 -15.96
CA GLY A 164 38.02 -13.18 -14.92
C GLY A 164 37.30 -12.23 -13.98
N ASP A 165 37.41 -10.93 -14.20
CA ASP A 165 36.85 -9.90 -13.32
C ASP A 165 35.34 -10.01 -13.18
N ARG A 166 34.84 -9.78 -11.97
CA ARG A 166 33.42 -9.88 -11.63
C ARG A 166 32.97 -8.71 -10.77
N LEU A 167 31.81 -8.16 -11.11
CA LEU A 167 31.08 -7.19 -10.30
C LEU A 167 30.15 -7.90 -9.31
N SER A 168 29.97 -7.33 -8.11
CA SER A 168 28.97 -7.77 -7.14
C SER A 168 28.39 -6.61 -6.34
N PHE A 169 27.08 -6.63 -6.06
CA PHE A 169 26.36 -5.51 -5.44
C PHE A 169 25.64 -5.83 -4.12
N GLY A 170 26.07 -6.91 -3.45
CA GLY A 170 25.51 -7.33 -2.16
C GLY A 170 24.09 -7.89 -2.24
N SER A 171 23.92 -9.20 -2.01
CA SER A 171 22.64 -9.91 -2.09
C SER A 171 21.90 -10.04 -0.74
N SER A 172 22.23 -9.22 0.27
CA SER A 172 21.72 -9.41 1.65
C SER A 172 20.24 -9.06 1.85
N SER A 173 19.54 -8.55 0.85
CA SER A 173 18.09 -8.32 0.90
C SER A 173 17.32 -9.57 0.47
N SER A 174 16.19 -9.84 1.14
CA SER A 174 15.15 -10.76 0.64
C SER A 174 14.59 -10.36 -0.74
N THR A 175 14.96 -9.16 -1.23
CA THR A 175 14.61 -8.61 -2.54
C THR A 175 15.54 -9.17 -3.63
N PRO A 176 15.04 -9.96 -4.58
CA PRO A 176 15.84 -10.50 -5.70
C PRO A 176 16.37 -9.38 -6.61
N GLN A 177 17.57 -9.58 -7.20
CA GLN A 177 18.21 -8.63 -8.12
C GLN A 177 18.20 -9.15 -9.55
N PHE A 178 17.95 -8.28 -10.53
CA PHE A 178 17.80 -8.65 -11.96
C PHE A 178 18.57 -7.72 -12.88
N PHE A 179 19.29 -8.29 -13.84
CA PHE A 179 19.93 -7.54 -14.92
C PHE A 179 18.91 -7.18 -16.01
N ARG A 180 18.74 -5.88 -16.29
CA ARG A 180 17.79 -5.33 -17.27
C ARG A 180 18.44 -4.93 -18.59
N GLY A 181 19.76 -4.84 -18.63
CA GLY A 181 20.47 -4.31 -19.79
C GLY A 181 20.42 -2.78 -19.84
N ALA A 182 20.33 -2.19 -21.03
CA ALA A 182 20.48 -0.75 -21.22
C ALA A 182 19.24 0.03 -20.76
N VAL A 183 19.46 1.18 -20.11
CA VAL A 183 18.44 2.19 -19.83
C VAL A 183 17.75 2.59 -21.14
N ASP A 184 16.42 2.43 -21.20
CA ASP A 184 15.62 2.69 -22.41
C ASP A 184 15.10 4.14 -22.51
N ASN A 185 15.17 4.91 -21.42
CA ASN A 185 14.71 6.30 -21.42
C ASN A 185 15.69 7.19 -22.21
N PRO A 186 15.28 7.79 -23.35
CA PRO A 186 16.16 8.60 -24.18
C PRO A 186 16.59 9.92 -23.52
N ASN A 187 15.92 10.34 -22.44
CA ASN A 187 16.25 11.55 -21.69
C ASN A 187 17.15 11.26 -20.47
N PHE A 188 17.52 10.00 -20.22
CA PHE A 188 18.38 9.65 -19.10
C PHE A 188 19.77 10.30 -19.27
N SER A 189 20.21 11.00 -18.23
CA SER A 189 21.42 11.82 -18.24
C SER A 189 22.28 11.63 -17.00
N LEU A 190 22.01 10.58 -16.22
CA LEU A 190 22.67 10.25 -14.95
C LEU A 190 22.53 11.38 -13.91
N LYS A 191 21.32 11.93 -13.76
CA LYS A 191 20.98 12.91 -12.73
C LYS A 191 19.95 12.36 -11.77
N ILE A 192 20.03 12.76 -10.51
CA ILE A 192 19.01 12.41 -9.50
C ILE A 192 17.62 12.82 -10.02
N GLY A 193 16.68 11.88 -9.95
CA GLY A 193 15.33 12.01 -10.46
C GLY A 193 15.15 11.57 -11.92
N ASP A 194 16.22 11.21 -12.63
CA ASP A 194 16.10 10.61 -13.96
C ASP A 194 15.40 9.25 -13.86
N VAL A 195 14.39 9.03 -14.70
CA VAL A 195 13.63 7.76 -14.76
C VAL A 195 14.42 6.73 -15.58
N PHE A 196 14.58 5.49 -15.11
CA PHE A 196 15.33 4.45 -15.82
C PHE A 196 14.62 3.93 -17.07
N SER A 197 13.33 3.63 -16.96
CA SER A 197 12.52 3.17 -18.09
C SER A 197 11.33 4.07 -18.34
N SER A 198 11.10 4.36 -19.62
CA SER A 198 9.93 5.11 -20.09
C SER A 198 8.69 4.25 -20.31
N SER A 199 8.83 2.92 -20.21
CA SER A 199 7.80 1.98 -20.65
C SER A 199 7.66 0.71 -19.81
N ARG A 200 8.52 0.48 -18.80
CA ARG A 200 8.57 -0.78 -18.05
C ARG A 200 8.63 -0.55 -16.55
N ASP A 201 7.85 -1.31 -15.79
CA ASP A 201 8.11 -1.53 -14.38
C ASP A 201 7.79 -2.92 -13.90
N TYR A 202 8.67 -3.37 -13.03
CA TYR A 202 8.65 -4.68 -12.42
C TYR A 202 8.45 -4.61 -10.91
N GLY A 203 8.06 -3.43 -10.38
CA GLY A 203 7.74 -3.17 -8.98
C GLY A 203 8.95 -3.00 -8.07
N GLY A 204 8.69 -2.52 -6.85
CA GLY A 204 9.71 -2.34 -5.80
C GLY A 204 10.14 -3.63 -5.09
N ASP A 205 9.63 -4.77 -5.54
CA ASP A 205 9.92 -6.10 -4.98
C ASP A 205 11.14 -6.77 -5.59
N VAL A 206 11.77 -6.08 -6.54
CA VAL A 206 12.99 -6.50 -7.21
C VAL A 206 13.98 -5.33 -7.28
N ARG A 207 15.27 -5.60 -7.08
CA ARG A 207 16.31 -4.63 -7.42
C ARG A 207 16.63 -4.76 -8.89
N GLN A 208 16.69 -3.64 -9.58
CA GLN A 208 16.87 -3.61 -11.03
C GLN A 208 18.27 -3.10 -11.36
N VAL A 209 19.05 -3.91 -12.07
CA VAL A 209 20.41 -3.59 -12.49
C VAL A 209 20.38 -3.15 -13.95
N TRP A 210 20.62 -1.87 -14.16
CA TRP A 210 20.63 -1.21 -15.45
C TRP A 210 22.06 -0.89 -15.90
N THR A 211 22.20 -0.66 -17.19
CA THR A 211 23.43 -0.14 -17.78
C THR A 211 23.14 1.14 -18.56
N TRP A 212 24.07 2.07 -18.54
CA TRP A 212 23.99 3.29 -19.35
C TRP A 212 25.36 3.62 -19.89
N ALA A 213 25.49 3.80 -21.20
CA ALA A 213 26.77 4.09 -21.82
C ALA A 213 26.90 5.58 -22.14
N SER A 214 28.01 6.19 -21.74
CA SER A 214 28.36 7.57 -22.08
C SER A 214 29.87 7.77 -22.02
N ASP A 215 30.41 8.62 -22.91
CA ASP A 215 31.81 9.04 -22.91
C ASP A 215 32.82 7.88 -22.80
N ASN A 216 32.65 6.85 -23.64
CA ASN A 216 33.50 5.64 -23.67
C ASN A 216 33.59 4.91 -22.32
N SER A 217 32.55 5.03 -21.50
CA SER A 217 32.39 4.35 -20.22
C SER A 217 31.01 3.71 -20.14
N LEU A 218 30.92 2.62 -19.40
CA LEU A 218 29.66 2.00 -19.03
C LEU A 218 29.36 2.28 -17.57
N TYR A 219 28.16 2.74 -17.27
CA TYR A 219 27.66 2.88 -15.91
C TYR A 219 26.77 1.68 -15.61
N VAL A 220 27.07 0.96 -14.53
CA VAL A 220 26.19 -0.06 -13.96
C VAL A 220 25.45 0.57 -12.78
N ILE A 221 24.12 0.52 -12.84
CA ILE A 221 23.23 1.22 -11.91
C ILE A 221 22.34 0.17 -11.27
N VAL A 222 22.29 0.12 -9.94
CA VAL A 222 21.36 -0.74 -9.20
C VAL A 222 20.33 0.17 -8.55
N ASP A 223 19.08 0.05 -9.01
CA ASP A 223 17.91 0.61 -8.34
C ASP A 223 17.71 -0.17 -7.04
N THR A 224 18.13 0.42 -5.93
CA THR A 224 18.16 -0.25 -4.62
C THR A 224 16.88 -0.06 -3.83
N ASP A 225 16.12 0.99 -4.13
CA ASP A 225 14.89 1.40 -3.45
C ASP A 225 13.62 1.06 -4.26
N GLY A 226 13.78 0.61 -5.49
CA GLY A 226 12.68 0.19 -6.37
C GLY A 226 11.85 1.37 -6.88
N SER A 227 12.38 2.59 -6.84
CA SER A 227 11.66 3.80 -7.21
C SER A 227 11.56 4.03 -8.72
N ARG A 228 12.30 3.26 -9.53
CA ARG A 228 12.50 3.47 -10.97
C ARG A 228 13.19 4.80 -11.32
N THR A 229 13.66 5.54 -10.34
CA THR A 229 14.29 6.84 -10.52
C THR A 229 15.64 6.85 -9.84
N LEU A 230 16.64 7.43 -10.50
CA LEU A 230 17.97 7.54 -9.91
C LEU A 230 17.93 8.35 -8.62
N SER A 231 18.33 7.74 -7.50
CA SER A 231 18.37 8.35 -6.17
C SER A 231 19.77 8.27 -5.56
N ASP A 232 20.01 8.99 -4.46
CA ASP A 232 21.29 8.91 -3.72
C ASP A 232 21.44 7.56 -2.98
N GLY A 233 20.37 6.76 -2.89
CA GLY A 233 20.41 5.41 -2.34
C GLY A 233 20.96 4.38 -3.33
N ASP A 234 20.87 4.67 -4.63
CA ASP A 234 21.24 3.75 -5.69
C ASP A 234 22.74 3.53 -5.81
N ILE A 235 23.09 2.31 -6.19
CA ILE A 235 24.47 1.98 -6.49
C ILE A 235 24.76 2.43 -7.92
N VAL A 236 25.80 3.23 -8.11
CA VAL A 236 26.30 3.60 -9.44
C VAL A 236 27.80 3.32 -9.49
N VAL A 237 28.20 2.51 -10.46
CA VAL A 237 29.62 2.21 -10.75
C VAL A 237 29.91 2.59 -12.19
N LYS A 238 31.02 3.29 -12.41
CA LYS A 238 31.56 3.58 -13.73
C LYS A 238 32.64 2.57 -14.09
N LEU A 239 32.55 1.97 -15.27
CA LEU A 239 33.56 1.12 -15.88
C LEU A 239 34.20 1.86 -17.06
N GLU A 240 35.49 2.17 -16.97
CA GLU A 240 36.20 2.89 -18.04
C GLU A 240 36.58 1.95 -19.18
N GLY A 241 36.38 2.36 -20.43
CA GLY A 241 36.77 1.57 -21.59
C GLY A 241 35.93 0.32 -21.87
N VAL A 242 34.91 0.05 -21.03
CA VAL A 242 33.95 -1.03 -21.21
C VAL A 242 32.76 -0.53 -22.02
N SER A 243 32.36 -1.28 -23.05
CA SER A 243 31.24 -0.92 -23.93
C SER A 243 29.94 -1.65 -23.58
N ALA A 244 30.04 -2.84 -22.97
CA ALA A 244 28.92 -3.65 -22.51
C ALA A 244 29.39 -4.62 -21.43
N VAL A 245 28.43 -5.05 -20.60
CA VAL A 245 28.59 -6.19 -19.68
C VAL A 245 27.52 -7.23 -19.98
N THR A 246 27.82 -8.47 -19.62
CA THR A 246 27.00 -9.66 -19.79
C THR A 246 26.79 -10.33 -18.44
N ALA A 247 25.91 -11.33 -18.36
CA ALA A 247 25.65 -12.05 -17.11
C ALA A 247 26.93 -12.67 -16.50
N THR A 248 27.93 -13.04 -17.32
CA THR A 248 29.19 -13.63 -16.83
C THR A 248 30.15 -12.60 -16.24
N ASP A 249 29.90 -11.30 -16.39
CA ASP A 249 30.71 -10.23 -15.80
C ASP A 249 30.31 -9.93 -14.35
N PHE A 250 29.36 -10.69 -13.80
CA PHE A 250 28.90 -10.59 -12.42
C PHE A 250 29.26 -11.85 -11.63
N ALA A 251 29.61 -11.68 -10.36
CA ALA A 251 29.96 -12.81 -9.49
C ALA A 251 28.75 -13.71 -9.26
N ASP A 252 28.98 -15.02 -9.10
CA ASP A 252 27.94 -15.98 -8.75
C ASP A 252 27.16 -15.51 -7.52
N GLY A 253 25.83 -15.58 -7.58
CA GLY A 253 24.94 -15.12 -6.50
C GLY A 253 24.72 -13.61 -6.43
N THR A 254 25.30 -12.82 -7.35
CA THR A 254 24.96 -11.39 -7.52
C THR A 254 23.51 -11.24 -7.96
N PHE A 255 23.06 -12.07 -8.90
CA PHE A 255 21.65 -12.19 -9.25
C PHE A 255 21.04 -13.40 -8.55
N SER A 256 19.74 -13.30 -8.26
CA SER A 256 19.00 -14.37 -7.59
C SER A 256 18.90 -15.60 -8.51
N THR A 257 19.85 -16.52 -8.40
CA THR A 257 19.77 -17.84 -9.05
C THR A 257 19.72 -19.00 -8.05
N THR A 258 19.68 -18.73 -6.74
CA THR A 258 20.00 -19.75 -5.71
C THR A 258 19.05 -19.83 -4.50
N SER A 259 17.86 -19.26 -4.55
CA SER A 259 16.75 -19.75 -3.72
C SER A 259 15.87 -20.65 -4.58
N PHE A 260 15.76 -21.94 -4.22
CA PHE A 260 14.93 -22.99 -4.85
C PHE A 260 13.41 -22.68 -4.89
N THR A 261 13.03 -21.41 -4.73
CA THR A 261 11.67 -20.88 -4.74
C THR A 261 11.51 -19.75 -5.75
N THR A 262 12.53 -19.31 -6.50
CA THR A 262 12.39 -18.22 -7.49
C THR A 262 12.71 -18.73 -8.90
N LYS A 263 11.75 -18.67 -9.83
CA LYS A 263 11.95 -19.01 -11.26
C LYS A 263 11.96 -17.73 -12.09
N ILE A 264 12.93 -17.60 -13.00
CA ILE A 264 13.18 -16.37 -13.77
C ILE A 264 13.29 -16.71 -15.26
N GLY A 265 12.50 -15.99 -16.05
CA GLY A 265 12.46 -15.95 -17.51
C GLY A 265 13.61 -15.24 -18.19
N THR A 266 13.40 -15.05 -19.49
CA THR A 266 14.28 -14.39 -20.45
C THR A 266 13.53 -13.22 -21.06
N ASP A 267 14.17 -12.42 -21.92
CA ASP A 267 13.45 -11.37 -22.66
C ASP A 267 12.58 -11.90 -23.83
N GLY A 268 12.36 -13.20 -23.90
CA GLY A 268 11.49 -13.85 -24.87
C GLY A 268 10.53 -14.83 -24.22
N ALA A 269 9.48 -15.22 -24.96
CA ALA A 269 8.39 -16.06 -24.47
C ALA A 269 8.85 -17.36 -23.78
N ASP A 270 8.50 -17.48 -22.51
CA ASP A 270 8.82 -18.61 -21.65
C ASP A 270 7.61 -19.47 -21.30
N ASN A 271 7.89 -20.70 -20.84
CA ASN A 271 6.88 -21.63 -20.34
C ASN A 271 7.30 -22.18 -18.97
N TYR A 272 6.61 -21.72 -17.93
CA TYR A 272 6.85 -22.11 -16.54
C TYR A 272 5.76 -23.03 -15.99
N VAL A 273 6.20 -24.09 -15.32
CA VAL A 273 5.35 -24.96 -14.49
C VAL A 273 5.97 -25.10 -13.10
N GLY A 274 5.23 -24.67 -12.07
CA GLY A 274 5.63 -24.63 -10.67
C GLY A 274 5.73 -25.99 -9.96
N SER A 275 6.35 -26.02 -8.79
CA SER A 275 6.47 -27.24 -7.96
C SER A 275 6.22 -27.04 -6.45
N ASN A 276 5.99 -25.81 -5.99
CA ASN A 276 5.82 -25.37 -4.59
C ASN A 276 5.66 -23.83 -4.53
N SER A 277 5.26 -23.28 -3.37
CA SER A 277 5.24 -21.83 -3.10
C SER A 277 6.54 -21.16 -3.53
N ALA A 278 6.43 -20.23 -4.45
CA ALA A 278 7.53 -19.68 -5.23
C ALA A 278 7.19 -18.28 -5.77
N SER A 279 8.25 -17.55 -6.13
CA SER A 279 8.16 -16.32 -6.90
C SER A 279 8.52 -16.61 -8.36
N TYR A 280 7.70 -16.16 -9.30
CA TYR A 280 7.90 -16.34 -10.73
C TYR A 280 8.06 -14.97 -11.38
N TYR A 281 9.03 -14.84 -12.29
CA TYR A 281 9.30 -13.62 -13.04
C TYR A 281 9.48 -13.97 -14.52
N GLY A 282 8.51 -13.68 -15.38
CA GLY A 282 8.56 -13.91 -16.83
C GLY A 282 9.58 -13.03 -17.54
N LEU A 283 9.73 -11.79 -17.06
CA LEU A 283 10.58 -10.75 -17.63
C LEU A 283 9.95 -10.12 -18.86
N ALA A 284 10.37 -10.39 -20.09
CA ALA A 284 9.76 -9.77 -21.27
C ALA A 284 9.41 -10.84 -22.31
N GLY A 285 8.45 -10.54 -23.18
CA GLY A 285 7.88 -11.52 -24.12
C GLY A 285 6.55 -12.07 -23.62
N ASP A 286 5.82 -12.75 -24.49
CA ASP A 286 4.50 -13.32 -24.17
C ASP A 286 4.67 -14.65 -23.40
N ASP A 287 4.58 -14.61 -22.08
CA ASP A 287 4.92 -15.73 -21.20
C ASP A 287 3.72 -16.61 -20.84
N LEU A 288 3.98 -17.89 -20.65
CA LEU A 288 3.02 -18.87 -20.13
C LEU A 288 3.46 -19.35 -18.75
N ILE A 289 2.82 -18.84 -17.69
CA ILE A 289 3.22 -19.10 -16.30
C ILE A 289 2.14 -19.89 -15.57
N HIS A 290 2.44 -21.14 -15.23
CA HIS A 290 1.64 -21.95 -14.31
C HIS A 290 2.33 -22.05 -12.96
N ALA A 291 1.88 -21.25 -11.99
CA ALA A 291 2.27 -21.35 -10.60
C ALA A 291 1.62 -22.57 -9.92
N SER A 292 1.93 -22.81 -8.65
CA SER A 292 1.68 -24.07 -7.95
C SER A 292 0.49 -24.00 -6.99
N ASP A 293 0.21 -25.08 -6.25
CA ASP A 293 -0.84 -25.09 -5.22
C ASP A 293 -0.38 -24.41 -3.91
N GLY A 294 0.39 -23.32 -3.94
CA GLY A 294 0.83 -22.60 -2.74
C GLY A 294 0.80 -21.10 -2.97
N GLY A 295 0.74 -20.29 -1.91
CA GLY A 295 0.67 -18.83 -2.04
C GLY A 295 1.90 -18.29 -2.77
N ASP A 296 1.68 -17.90 -4.03
CA ASP A 296 2.71 -17.60 -5.01
C ASP A 296 2.76 -16.10 -5.28
N ARG A 297 3.93 -15.63 -5.72
CA ARG A 297 4.10 -14.27 -6.24
C ARG A 297 4.50 -14.32 -7.69
N VAL A 298 3.63 -13.91 -8.60
CA VAL A 298 3.84 -14.11 -10.03
C VAL A 298 3.95 -12.77 -10.74
N HIS A 299 5.00 -12.58 -11.53
CA HIS A 299 5.22 -11.42 -12.36
C HIS A 299 5.35 -11.90 -13.82
N GLY A 300 4.45 -11.46 -14.70
CA GLY A 300 4.60 -11.66 -16.15
C GLY A 300 5.70 -10.75 -16.69
N GLY A 301 5.44 -9.46 -16.68
CA GLY A 301 6.33 -8.40 -17.15
C GLY A 301 5.81 -7.81 -18.47
N PRO A 302 6.66 -7.23 -19.34
CA PRO A 302 6.20 -6.75 -20.63
C PRO A 302 5.92 -7.88 -21.63
N GLY A 303 4.70 -7.98 -22.11
CA GLY A 303 4.24 -9.03 -23.00
C GLY A 303 2.74 -9.24 -22.86
N ASN A 304 2.15 -10.08 -23.71
CA ASN A 304 0.78 -10.54 -23.48
C ASN A 304 0.85 -11.89 -22.77
N ASP A 305 0.83 -11.85 -21.45
CA ASP A 305 1.14 -13.00 -20.62
C ASP A 305 -0.10 -13.83 -20.30
N LYS A 306 0.13 -15.10 -19.97
CA LYS A 306 -0.89 -16.04 -19.53
C LYS A 306 -0.46 -16.67 -18.22
N ILE A 307 -1.14 -16.28 -17.15
CA ILE A 307 -0.75 -16.59 -15.79
C ILE A 307 -1.85 -17.41 -15.10
N TRP A 308 -1.47 -18.54 -14.51
CA TRP A 308 -2.29 -19.31 -13.56
C TRP A 308 -1.63 -19.30 -12.19
N GLY A 309 -2.28 -18.70 -11.19
CA GLY A 309 -1.82 -18.63 -9.80
C GLY A 309 -1.81 -20.00 -9.12
N GLY A 310 -2.80 -20.84 -9.41
CA GLY A 310 -2.89 -22.19 -8.86
C GLY A 310 -3.78 -22.23 -7.62
N GLY A 311 -3.23 -22.50 -6.45
CA GLY A 311 -4.00 -22.63 -5.21
C GLY A 311 -3.41 -21.80 -4.07
N TYR A 312 -4.22 -21.51 -3.07
CA TYR A 312 -3.99 -20.54 -1.99
C TYR A 312 -4.00 -19.08 -2.49
N ASP A 313 -3.61 -18.16 -1.62
CA ASP A 313 -3.71 -16.73 -1.85
C ASP A 313 -2.46 -16.26 -2.61
N ASP A 314 -2.64 -15.84 -3.86
CA ASP A 314 -1.56 -15.41 -4.75
C ASP A 314 -1.51 -13.89 -4.94
N ASP A 315 -0.30 -13.34 -5.13
CA ASP A 315 -0.05 -11.96 -5.54
C ASP A 315 0.48 -11.94 -6.98
N ILE A 316 -0.34 -11.44 -7.92
CA ILE A 316 -0.09 -11.54 -9.36
C ILE A 316 0.07 -10.15 -9.98
N TYR A 317 1.12 -9.99 -10.78
CA TYR A 317 1.47 -8.82 -11.56
C TYR A 317 1.48 -9.27 -13.01
N GLY A 318 0.52 -8.78 -13.81
CA GLY A 318 0.50 -9.02 -15.25
C GLY A 318 1.71 -8.34 -15.89
N GLY A 319 1.72 -7.01 -15.82
CA GLY A 319 2.82 -6.18 -16.30
C GLY A 319 2.33 -5.27 -17.42
N ASP A 320 3.16 -5.06 -18.43
CA ASP A 320 2.78 -4.25 -19.58
C ASP A 320 2.25 -5.13 -20.71
N GLY A 321 1.07 -4.87 -21.25
CA GLY A 321 0.50 -5.65 -22.35
C GLY A 321 -0.94 -6.06 -22.09
N ASP A 322 -1.51 -6.94 -22.93
CA ASP A 322 -2.86 -7.46 -22.74
C ASP A 322 -2.78 -8.84 -22.09
N ASP A 323 -2.90 -8.90 -20.76
CA ASP A 323 -2.66 -10.13 -20.01
C ASP A 323 -3.92 -10.97 -19.78
N TRP A 324 -3.70 -12.27 -19.59
CA TRP A 324 -4.72 -13.21 -19.14
C TRP A 324 -4.29 -13.82 -17.80
N ILE A 325 -5.05 -13.55 -16.75
CA ILE A 325 -4.72 -13.97 -15.39
C ILE A 325 -5.85 -14.84 -14.84
N ASP A 326 -5.51 -16.03 -14.34
CA ASP A 326 -6.38 -16.87 -13.53
C ASP A 326 -5.77 -17.09 -12.15
N GLY A 327 -6.32 -16.44 -11.13
CA GLY A 327 -5.84 -16.59 -9.76
C GLY A 327 -6.06 -17.99 -9.17
N GLY A 328 -6.89 -18.84 -9.78
CA GLY A 328 -7.17 -20.15 -9.23
C GLY A 328 -7.86 -20.12 -7.85
N GLY A 329 -7.50 -21.02 -6.94
CA GLY A 329 -8.24 -21.21 -5.70
C GLY A 329 -7.64 -20.47 -4.50
N GLY A 330 -8.25 -19.37 -4.04
CA GLY A 330 -7.79 -18.66 -2.82
C GLY A 330 -8.35 -17.24 -2.75
N GLN A 331 -7.67 -16.36 -2.02
CA GLN A 331 -7.88 -14.91 -2.03
C GLN A 331 -6.75 -14.21 -2.79
N ASN A 332 -6.90 -14.15 -4.10
CA ASN A 332 -5.87 -13.69 -5.01
C ASN A 332 -5.96 -12.18 -5.24
N THR A 333 -4.81 -11.54 -5.38
CA THR A 333 -4.67 -10.11 -5.64
C THR A 333 -3.97 -9.91 -6.99
N ALA A 334 -4.61 -9.20 -7.91
CA ALA A 334 -3.94 -8.67 -9.10
C ALA A 334 -3.47 -7.23 -8.82
N HIS A 335 -2.23 -6.92 -9.14
CA HIS A 335 -1.59 -5.63 -8.84
C HIS A 335 -1.42 -4.79 -10.11
N TYR A 336 -1.67 -3.49 -9.98
CA TYR A 336 -1.64 -2.46 -11.01
C TYR A 336 -0.85 -1.26 -10.53
N PHE A 337 0.05 -0.75 -11.37
CA PHE A 337 1.02 0.28 -10.95
C PHE A 337 0.49 1.71 -11.03
N GLY A 338 -0.60 1.96 -11.75
CA GLY A 338 -1.25 3.26 -11.80
C GLY A 338 -2.31 3.46 -10.70
N ASN A 339 -2.77 4.70 -10.55
CA ASN A 339 -3.93 5.00 -9.69
C ASN A 339 -5.22 4.49 -10.33
N LEU A 340 -6.22 4.08 -9.53
CA LEU A 340 -7.52 3.56 -10.00
C LEU A 340 -8.20 4.48 -11.02
N ALA A 341 -8.04 5.81 -10.89
CA ALA A 341 -8.62 6.79 -11.82
C ALA A 341 -8.08 6.70 -13.26
N ASN A 342 -6.99 5.97 -13.49
CA ASN A 342 -6.44 5.72 -14.82
C ASN A 342 -6.98 4.43 -15.47
N TYR A 343 -7.78 3.63 -14.75
CA TYR A 343 -8.27 2.35 -15.24
C TYR A 343 -9.78 2.32 -15.40
N ILE A 344 -10.25 1.47 -16.31
CA ILE A 344 -11.64 1.04 -16.43
C ILE A 344 -11.72 -0.43 -16.06
N VAL A 345 -12.49 -0.76 -15.02
CA VAL A 345 -12.75 -2.15 -14.60
C VAL A 345 -14.17 -2.54 -14.97
N THR A 346 -14.33 -3.60 -15.76
CA THR A 346 -15.62 -4.13 -16.23
C THR A 346 -15.72 -5.63 -15.95
N ARG A 347 -16.91 -6.17 -15.64
CA ARG A 347 -17.13 -7.63 -15.60
C ARG A 347 -17.78 -8.09 -16.90
N ASN A 348 -17.18 -9.09 -17.52
CA ASN A 348 -17.69 -9.74 -18.72
C ASN A 348 -18.87 -10.68 -18.39
N ALA A 349 -19.64 -11.04 -19.42
CA ALA A 349 -20.82 -11.91 -19.27
C ALA A 349 -20.49 -13.33 -18.79
N ASP A 350 -19.26 -13.80 -19.03
CA ASP A 350 -18.74 -15.09 -18.57
C ASP A 350 -18.22 -15.05 -17.12
N GLY A 351 -18.31 -13.89 -16.47
CA GLY A 351 -17.88 -13.68 -15.10
C GLY A 351 -16.42 -13.24 -14.95
N SER A 352 -15.62 -13.22 -16.02
CA SER A 352 -14.26 -12.67 -15.96
C SER A 352 -14.31 -11.16 -15.73
N LEU A 353 -13.24 -10.60 -15.17
CA LEU A 353 -13.02 -9.16 -15.18
C LEU A 353 -12.21 -8.78 -16.42
N ARG A 354 -12.43 -7.55 -16.87
CA ARG A 354 -11.61 -6.85 -17.83
C ARG A 354 -11.14 -5.54 -17.20
N VAL A 355 -9.83 -5.37 -17.07
CA VAL A 355 -9.20 -4.16 -16.52
C VAL A 355 -8.46 -3.48 -17.68
N GLN A 356 -8.74 -2.22 -17.95
CA GLN A 356 -8.12 -1.48 -19.05
C GLN A 356 -7.43 -0.24 -18.51
N ASP A 357 -6.14 -0.11 -18.80
CA ASP A 357 -5.40 1.12 -18.58
C ASP A 357 -5.73 2.16 -19.67
N LEU A 358 -5.89 3.42 -19.27
CA LEU A 358 -6.15 4.57 -20.14
C LEU A 358 -4.93 5.47 -20.33
N LYS A 359 -3.84 5.28 -19.58
CA LYS A 359 -2.71 6.21 -19.55
C LYS A 359 -1.33 5.55 -19.56
N GLY A 360 -1.19 4.33 -19.06
CA GLY A 360 0.07 3.60 -19.03
C GLY A 360 0.17 2.53 -20.12
N THR A 361 0.95 1.51 -19.80
CA THR A 361 1.39 0.43 -20.69
C THR A 361 0.79 -0.92 -20.32
N ASP A 362 0.08 -1.03 -19.20
CA ASP A 362 -0.64 -2.22 -18.70
C ASP A 362 -1.81 -2.70 -19.61
N GLY A 363 -1.99 -2.12 -20.79
CA GLY A 363 -2.94 -2.61 -21.80
C GLY A 363 -4.36 -2.91 -21.32
N VAL A 364 -4.88 -4.06 -21.75
CA VAL A 364 -6.22 -4.58 -21.47
C VAL A 364 -6.15 -6.02 -20.97
N ASP A 365 -6.31 -6.20 -19.67
CA ASP A 365 -6.24 -7.51 -19.04
C ASP A 365 -7.59 -8.19 -18.92
N THR A 366 -7.53 -9.52 -18.88
CA THR A 366 -8.66 -10.41 -18.59
C THR A 366 -8.36 -11.27 -17.37
N LEU A 367 -9.12 -11.10 -16.28
CA LEU A 367 -8.88 -11.73 -14.99
C LEU A 367 -9.99 -12.73 -14.63
N LEU A 368 -9.62 -13.91 -14.16
CA LEU A 368 -10.47 -14.94 -13.59
C LEU A 368 -10.00 -15.27 -12.17
N ASN A 369 -10.95 -15.61 -11.30
CA ASN A 369 -10.68 -16.05 -9.92
C ASN A 369 -9.77 -15.12 -9.09
N VAL A 370 -9.82 -13.81 -9.37
CA VAL A 370 -9.16 -12.76 -8.59
C VAL A 370 -10.17 -12.10 -7.64
N GLN A 371 -9.80 -11.90 -6.37
CA GLN A 371 -10.68 -11.34 -5.34
C GLN A 371 -10.35 -9.89 -5.00
N ARG A 372 -9.13 -9.43 -5.32
CA ARG A 372 -8.68 -8.04 -5.08
C ARG A 372 -7.92 -7.49 -6.28
N LEU A 373 -8.16 -6.23 -6.60
CA LEU A 373 -7.33 -5.42 -7.48
C LEU A 373 -6.60 -4.39 -6.61
N GLN A 374 -5.28 -4.38 -6.61
CA GLN A 374 -4.46 -3.42 -5.90
C GLN A 374 -3.94 -2.37 -6.90
N PHE A 375 -4.35 -1.12 -6.75
CA PHE A 375 -3.83 0.02 -7.52
C PHE A 375 -2.82 0.79 -6.67
N ALA A 376 -2.08 1.72 -7.27
CA ALA A 376 -1.09 2.51 -6.53
C ALA A 376 -1.68 3.37 -5.40
N ASP A 377 -2.93 3.80 -5.52
CA ASP A 377 -3.60 4.68 -4.56
C ASP A 377 -4.58 3.96 -3.61
N GLN A 378 -5.09 2.78 -3.99
CA GLN A 378 -6.12 2.07 -3.22
C GLN A 378 -6.31 0.61 -3.67
N TYR A 379 -7.02 -0.17 -2.84
CA TYR A 379 -7.48 -1.51 -3.21
C TYR A 379 -8.97 -1.50 -3.58
N VAL A 380 -9.36 -2.39 -4.50
CA VAL A 380 -10.74 -2.65 -4.90
C VAL A 380 -11.01 -4.15 -4.74
N ALA A 381 -11.94 -4.55 -3.88
CA ALA A 381 -12.37 -5.94 -3.86
C ALA A 381 -13.23 -6.26 -5.10
N VAL A 382 -12.95 -7.38 -5.75
CA VAL A 382 -13.64 -7.80 -7.00
C VAL A 382 -15.12 -8.13 -6.76
N SER A 383 -15.50 -8.42 -5.50
CA SER A 383 -16.89 -8.56 -5.06
C SER A 383 -17.75 -7.30 -5.25
N TYR A 384 -17.14 -6.13 -5.51
CA TYR A 384 -17.84 -4.87 -5.80
C TYR A 384 -18.32 -4.73 -7.27
N VAL A 385 -17.98 -5.67 -8.17
CA VAL A 385 -18.37 -5.55 -9.58
C VAL A 385 -19.78 -6.13 -9.83
N GLN A 386 -20.78 -5.27 -9.60
CA GLN A 386 -22.23 -5.31 -9.92
C GLN A 386 -22.99 -6.64 -9.79
N GLN A 387 -23.95 -6.68 -8.85
CA GLN A 387 -25.07 -7.63 -8.85
C GLN A 387 -26.37 -6.88 -9.23
N PRO A 388 -27.12 -7.27 -10.27
CA PRO A 388 -28.30 -6.54 -10.76
C PRO A 388 -29.50 -6.47 -9.78
N VAL A 389 -29.45 -7.17 -8.64
CA VAL A 389 -30.51 -7.18 -7.62
C VAL A 389 -30.40 -6.05 -6.58
N THR A 390 -29.27 -5.35 -6.47
CA THR A 390 -29.13 -4.21 -5.54
C THR A 390 -29.78 -2.93 -6.09
N GLU A 391 -29.64 -2.64 -7.38
CA GLU A 391 -30.12 -1.37 -7.95
C GLU A 391 -31.64 -1.19 -7.85
N THR A 392 -32.42 -2.26 -7.99
CA THR A 392 -33.88 -2.23 -7.83
C THR A 392 -34.28 -1.84 -6.41
N ALA A 393 -33.65 -2.45 -5.40
CA ALA A 393 -33.95 -2.17 -4.00
C ALA A 393 -33.51 -0.76 -3.58
N PHE A 394 -32.34 -0.30 -4.05
CA PHE A 394 -31.88 1.08 -3.83
C PHE A 394 -32.86 2.10 -4.44
N LYS A 395 -33.34 1.87 -5.66
CA LYS A 395 -34.33 2.73 -6.30
C LYS A 395 -35.68 2.69 -5.61
N ALA A 396 -36.17 1.52 -5.23
CA ALA A 396 -37.50 1.37 -4.62
C ALA A 396 -37.55 1.94 -3.19
N ILE A 397 -36.54 1.66 -2.38
CA ILE A 397 -36.48 2.01 -0.96
C ILE A 397 -35.85 3.38 -0.75
N LEU A 398 -34.64 3.63 -1.26
CA LEU A 398 -33.87 4.86 -0.96
C LEU A 398 -34.13 5.98 -1.97
N ARG A 399 -34.84 5.67 -3.08
CA ARG A 399 -35.08 6.58 -4.21
C ARG A 399 -33.78 7.15 -4.76
N ALA A 400 -32.72 6.34 -4.74
CA ALA A 400 -31.39 6.68 -5.22
C ALA A 400 -30.81 5.49 -6.02
N SER A 401 -29.86 5.78 -6.90
CA SER A 401 -29.05 4.72 -7.51
C SER A 401 -28.04 4.20 -6.48
N SER A 402 -27.74 2.90 -6.53
CA SER A 402 -26.64 2.29 -5.78
C SER A 402 -25.28 2.91 -6.13
N GLU A 403 -25.17 3.58 -7.28
CA GLU A 403 -23.95 4.26 -7.74
C GLU A 403 -23.83 5.71 -7.23
N ALA A 404 -24.85 6.25 -6.56
CA ALA A 404 -24.79 7.62 -6.06
C ALA A 404 -23.77 7.72 -4.90
N PRO A 405 -22.89 8.75 -4.87
CA PRO A 405 -21.88 8.90 -3.82
C PRO A 405 -22.45 8.89 -2.39
N SER A 406 -23.70 9.34 -2.21
CA SER A 406 -24.40 9.31 -0.93
C SER A 406 -24.71 7.90 -0.40
N GLN A 407 -24.58 6.87 -1.24
CA GLN A 407 -24.92 5.48 -0.92
C GLN A 407 -23.71 4.61 -0.59
N LEU A 408 -22.49 5.15 -0.70
CA LEU A 408 -21.24 4.40 -0.52
C LEU A 408 -21.19 3.63 0.81
N ALA A 409 -21.58 4.27 1.92
CA ALA A 409 -21.58 3.64 3.25
C ALA A 409 -22.55 2.43 3.33
N THR A 410 -23.72 2.52 2.69
CA THR A 410 -24.70 1.43 2.64
C THR A 410 -24.18 0.28 1.77
N VAL A 411 -23.55 0.61 0.64
CA VAL A 411 -22.95 -0.39 -0.26
C VAL A 411 -21.80 -1.14 0.42
N MET A 412 -20.95 -0.45 1.20
CA MET A 412 -19.89 -1.08 2.00
C MET A 412 -20.47 -2.03 3.06
N ALA A 413 -21.49 -1.61 3.81
CA ALA A 413 -22.13 -2.46 4.83
C ALA A 413 -22.81 -3.72 4.26
N ILE A 414 -23.30 -3.66 3.01
CA ILE A 414 -23.81 -4.82 2.28
C ILE A 414 -22.66 -5.77 1.90
N SER A 415 -21.56 -5.23 1.39
CA SER A 415 -20.38 -5.99 0.97
C SER A 415 -19.76 -6.82 2.11
N ASP A 416 -19.60 -6.20 3.29
CA ASP A 416 -19.04 -6.84 4.48
C ASP A 416 -19.81 -8.10 4.91
N ALA A 417 -21.11 -8.14 4.63
CA ALA A 417 -21.98 -9.21 5.09
C ALA A 417 -22.29 -10.28 4.05
N VAL A 418 -22.19 -9.96 2.76
CA VAL A 418 -22.18 -10.96 1.69
C VAL A 418 -20.99 -11.92 1.89
N THR A 419 -19.85 -11.38 2.35
CA THR A 419 -18.65 -12.13 2.73
C THR A 419 -18.89 -13.15 3.87
N GLN A 420 -19.99 -13.02 4.62
CA GLN A 420 -20.36 -13.90 5.73
C GLN A 420 -21.44 -14.95 5.36
N GLY A 421 -21.78 -15.10 4.07
CA GLY A 421 -22.56 -16.24 3.56
C GLY A 421 -24.10 -16.10 3.57
N ASN A 422 -24.66 -14.90 3.73
CA ASN A 422 -26.12 -14.68 3.79
C ASN A 422 -26.60 -13.66 2.75
N LEU A 423 -26.92 -14.10 1.53
CA LEU A 423 -27.05 -13.17 0.41
C LEU A 423 -28.32 -12.30 0.41
N GLN A 424 -29.54 -12.84 0.35
CA GLN A 424 -30.70 -11.97 0.03
C GLN A 424 -31.34 -11.25 1.24
N ILE A 425 -31.49 -11.94 2.37
CA ILE A 425 -32.17 -11.37 3.56
C ILE A 425 -31.35 -10.23 4.18
N TYR A 426 -30.01 -10.33 4.14
CA TYR A 426 -29.13 -9.34 4.75
C TYR A 426 -28.96 -8.07 3.88
N ILE A 427 -28.95 -8.21 2.54
CA ILE A 427 -28.97 -7.05 1.62
C ILE A 427 -30.17 -6.16 1.93
N ASN A 428 -31.36 -6.75 2.00
CA ASN A 428 -32.59 -6.01 2.29
C ASN A 428 -32.54 -5.35 3.67
N GLN A 429 -32.01 -6.05 4.70
CA GLN A 429 -31.86 -5.47 6.04
C GLN A 429 -30.97 -4.23 6.06
N GLN A 430 -29.84 -4.22 5.33
CA GLN A 430 -28.96 -3.04 5.30
C GLN A 430 -29.57 -1.86 4.54
N ILE A 431 -30.28 -2.13 3.44
CA ILE A 431 -30.98 -1.08 2.68
C ILE A 431 -32.14 -0.50 3.51
N VAL A 432 -32.91 -1.34 4.20
CA VAL A 432 -33.97 -0.93 5.13
C VAL A 432 -33.39 -0.11 6.28
N LYS A 433 -32.24 -0.51 6.84
CA LYS A 433 -31.56 0.26 7.88
C LYS A 433 -31.11 1.64 7.40
N ALA A 434 -30.55 1.73 6.19
CA ALA A 434 -30.20 3.01 5.57
C ALA A 434 -31.42 3.91 5.33
N ALA A 435 -32.58 3.30 5.05
CA ALA A 435 -33.85 4.00 4.89
C ALA A 435 -34.33 4.68 6.18
N GLY A 436 -33.77 4.30 7.34
CA GLY A 436 -34.05 4.89 8.65
C GLY A 436 -33.97 6.42 8.69
N ALA A 437 -33.04 7.02 7.94
CA ALA A 437 -32.86 8.48 7.89
C ALA A 437 -33.62 9.16 6.73
N THR A 438 -34.32 8.39 5.91
CA THR A 438 -34.94 8.85 4.66
C THR A 438 -36.37 8.32 4.58
N THR A 439 -36.61 7.22 3.87
CA THR A 439 -37.95 6.69 3.60
C THR A 439 -38.70 6.33 4.88
N SER A 440 -38.03 5.78 5.90
CA SER A 440 -38.64 5.48 7.20
C SER A 440 -39.10 6.74 7.95
N VAL A 441 -38.44 7.90 7.75
CA VAL A 441 -38.90 9.18 8.31
C VAL A 441 -40.28 9.52 7.75
N ALA A 442 -40.43 9.41 6.42
CA ALA A 442 -41.69 9.70 5.75
C ALA A 442 -42.78 8.67 6.09
N SER A 443 -42.48 7.38 5.97
CA SER A 443 -43.48 6.32 6.15
C SER A 443 -43.99 6.22 7.58
N LEU A 444 -43.11 6.27 8.59
CA LEU A 444 -43.52 6.20 9.99
C LEU A 444 -44.32 7.42 10.44
N ALA A 445 -43.94 8.62 10.00
CA ALA A 445 -44.69 9.83 10.30
C ALA A 445 -46.08 9.79 9.63
N TYR A 446 -46.16 9.42 8.35
CA TYR A 446 -47.45 9.27 7.67
C TYR A 446 -48.33 8.22 8.32
N GLU A 447 -47.77 7.07 8.70
CA GLU A 447 -48.52 6.03 9.39
C GLU A 447 -49.11 6.55 10.71
N PHE A 448 -48.32 7.30 11.50
CA PHE A 448 -48.80 7.84 12.77
C PHE A 448 -49.88 8.92 12.58
N PHE A 449 -49.65 9.89 11.70
CA PHE A 449 -50.48 11.08 11.59
C PHE A 449 -51.69 10.90 10.66
N THR A 450 -51.62 9.96 9.71
CA THR A 450 -52.66 9.73 8.69
C THR A 450 -53.26 8.32 8.72
N GLY A 451 -52.66 7.40 9.48
CA GLY A 451 -53.10 6.00 9.59
C GLY A 451 -52.78 5.14 8.37
N LYS A 452 -51.89 5.59 7.50
CA LYS A 452 -51.40 4.90 6.30
C LYS A 452 -50.01 5.41 5.94
N VAL A 453 -49.19 4.58 5.29
CA VAL A 453 -47.95 5.04 4.63
C VAL A 453 -48.28 5.94 3.41
N PRO A 454 -47.34 6.75 2.89
CA PRO A 454 -47.61 7.63 1.74
C PRO A 454 -48.00 6.84 0.48
N SER A 455 -48.59 7.53 -0.50
CA SER A 455 -48.66 7.01 -1.87
C SER A 455 -47.26 6.95 -2.49
N GLU A 456 -47.08 6.18 -3.57
CA GLU A 456 -45.79 6.11 -4.28
C GLU A 456 -45.31 7.49 -4.73
N ALA A 457 -46.18 8.27 -5.38
CA ALA A 457 -45.88 9.65 -5.76
C ALA A 457 -45.59 10.55 -4.54
N GLY A 458 -46.18 10.23 -3.38
CA GLY A 458 -45.87 10.88 -2.11
C GLY A 458 -44.45 10.56 -1.66
N VAL A 459 -44.01 9.30 -1.72
CA VAL A 459 -42.63 8.91 -1.41
C VAL A 459 -41.64 9.59 -2.37
N ASP A 460 -41.94 9.62 -3.67
CA ASP A 460 -41.11 10.33 -4.65
C ASP A 460 -40.99 11.83 -4.33
N TYR A 461 -42.08 12.48 -3.94
CA TYR A 461 -42.07 13.89 -3.53
C TYR A 461 -41.27 14.11 -2.23
N LEU A 462 -41.33 13.19 -1.28
CA LEU A 462 -40.78 13.38 0.06
C LEU A 462 -39.32 12.95 0.18
N VAL A 463 -38.87 12.00 -0.65
CA VAL A 463 -37.58 11.31 -0.50
C VAL A 463 -36.68 11.48 -1.73
N SER A 464 -37.21 11.49 -2.95
CA SER A 464 -36.36 11.42 -4.15
C SER A 464 -35.53 12.69 -4.36
N PRO A 465 -34.19 12.60 -4.53
CA PRO A 465 -33.34 13.75 -4.82
C PRO A 465 -33.60 14.36 -6.21
N THR A 466 -34.20 13.58 -7.12
CA THR A 466 -34.61 14.02 -8.46
C THR A 466 -36.11 14.31 -8.55
N GLY A 467 -36.83 14.19 -7.43
CA GLY A 467 -38.25 14.49 -7.33
C GLY A 467 -38.56 15.99 -7.40
N PRO A 468 -39.85 16.34 -7.52
CA PRO A 468 -40.30 17.74 -7.68
C PRO A 468 -40.11 18.62 -6.43
N ASN A 469 -39.72 18.05 -5.29
CA ASN A 469 -39.45 18.78 -4.05
C ASN A 469 -37.95 18.99 -3.86
N ALA A 470 -37.48 20.23 -3.95
CA ALA A 470 -36.08 20.58 -3.73
C ALA A 470 -35.60 20.33 -2.29
N ASN A 471 -36.52 20.29 -1.32
CA ASN A 471 -36.24 20.06 0.11
C ASN A 471 -36.78 18.68 0.55
N ASN A 472 -36.44 17.64 -0.22
CA ASN A 472 -36.73 16.25 0.13
C ASN A 472 -35.71 15.68 1.14
N LEU A 473 -36.02 14.52 1.73
CA LEU A 473 -35.21 13.89 2.78
C LEU A 473 -33.78 13.48 2.34
N ASN A 474 -33.54 13.35 1.04
CA ASN A 474 -32.20 13.13 0.48
C ASN A 474 -31.50 14.41 0.01
N SER A 475 -32.17 15.56 0.04
CA SER A 475 -31.61 16.82 -0.44
C SER A 475 -30.63 17.44 0.56
N ALA A 476 -29.78 18.35 0.08
CA ALA A 476 -28.80 19.06 0.89
C ALA A 476 -29.40 19.74 2.14
N TYR A 477 -30.68 20.13 2.09
CA TYR A 477 -31.38 20.72 3.22
C TYR A 477 -31.42 19.79 4.44
N TYR A 478 -31.72 18.50 4.23
CA TYR A 478 -31.80 17.52 5.32
C TYR A 478 -30.45 16.91 5.69
N GLN A 479 -29.41 17.03 4.84
CA GLN A 479 -28.09 16.43 5.13
C GLN A 479 -27.39 17.00 6.36
N SER A 480 -27.73 18.22 6.81
CA SER A 480 -27.21 18.80 8.05
C SER A 480 -27.98 18.36 9.30
N PHE A 481 -29.09 17.63 9.15
CA PHE A 481 -29.96 17.22 10.24
C PHE A 481 -29.54 15.83 10.74
N ASN A 482 -29.34 15.71 12.05
CA ASN A 482 -29.28 14.40 12.70
C ASN A 482 -30.62 13.67 12.59
N LEU A 483 -30.63 12.36 12.86
CA LEU A 483 -31.82 11.51 12.72
C LEU A 483 -33.03 12.07 13.48
N GLU A 484 -32.82 12.50 14.71
CA GLU A 484 -33.87 13.05 15.57
C GLU A 484 -34.54 14.29 14.98
N ASN A 485 -33.73 15.25 14.52
CA ASN A 485 -34.23 16.48 13.93
C ASN A 485 -34.97 16.22 12.61
N ARG A 486 -34.61 15.17 11.86
CA ARG A 486 -35.35 14.76 10.64
C ARG A 486 -36.78 14.37 10.99
N TYR A 487 -36.97 13.47 11.96
CA TYR A 487 -38.30 13.04 12.39
C TYR A 487 -39.09 14.17 13.07
N ILE A 488 -38.48 14.99 13.91
CA ILE A 488 -39.15 16.11 14.57
C ILE A 488 -39.68 17.11 13.53
N ASN A 489 -38.82 17.55 12.60
CA ASN A 489 -39.21 18.50 11.55
C ASN A 489 -40.36 17.92 10.70
N PHE A 490 -40.23 16.67 10.30
CA PHE A 490 -41.25 16.01 9.48
C PHE A 490 -42.59 15.84 10.22
N ALA A 491 -42.55 15.43 11.49
CA ALA A 491 -43.73 15.26 12.33
C ALA A 491 -44.45 16.58 12.59
N VAL A 492 -43.72 17.66 12.87
CA VAL A 492 -44.32 19.00 13.04
C VAL A 492 -44.97 19.46 11.75
N ASN A 493 -44.31 19.31 10.60
CA ASN A 493 -44.89 19.69 9.31
C ASN A 493 -46.17 18.91 9.03
N LEU A 494 -46.16 17.59 9.20
CA LEU A 494 -47.31 16.74 8.88
C LEU A 494 -48.46 16.88 9.88
N GLY A 495 -48.16 16.92 11.18
CA GLY A 495 -49.13 16.94 12.27
C GLY A 495 -49.67 18.34 12.62
N LYS A 496 -49.00 19.42 12.21
CA LYS A 496 -49.47 20.80 12.43
C LYS A 496 -50.00 21.46 11.16
N PHE A 497 -49.36 21.21 10.01
CA PHE A 497 -49.66 21.93 8.77
C PHE A 497 -50.14 21.02 7.63
N GLY A 498 -49.79 19.74 7.65
CA GLY A 498 -50.01 18.79 6.56
C GLY A 498 -51.31 17.98 6.68
N GLU A 499 -51.35 16.86 5.93
CA GLU A 499 -52.51 15.97 5.79
C GLU A 499 -53.03 15.45 7.15
N GLY A 500 -52.14 15.24 8.12
CA GLY A 500 -52.49 14.71 9.44
C GLY A 500 -53.03 15.73 10.44
N LYS A 501 -53.03 17.03 10.12
CA LYS A 501 -53.26 18.09 11.11
C LYS A 501 -54.61 17.99 11.83
N ASP A 502 -55.68 17.71 11.09
CA ASP A 502 -57.04 17.76 11.64
C ASP A 502 -57.30 16.53 12.51
N ALA A 503 -56.85 15.36 12.07
CA ALA A 503 -56.93 14.11 12.83
C ALA A 503 -56.07 14.17 14.11
N PHE A 504 -54.86 14.71 14.00
CA PHE A 504 -53.95 14.84 15.15
C PHE A 504 -54.48 15.86 16.16
N ALA A 505 -54.95 17.03 15.72
CA ALA A 505 -55.57 18.02 16.59
C ALA A 505 -56.82 17.48 17.30
N ALA A 506 -57.68 16.72 16.59
CA ALA A 506 -58.86 16.11 17.17
C ALA A 506 -58.52 15.12 18.30
N LYS A 507 -57.45 14.32 18.14
CA LYS A 507 -57.06 13.31 19.13
C LYS A 507 -56.19 13.87 20.26
N TYR A 508 -55.18 14.68 19.95
CA TYR A 508 -54.15 15.11 20.89
C TYR A 508 -54.30 16.56 21.38
N GLY A 509 -55.17 17.36 20.74
CA GLY A 509 -55.32 18.79 21.04
C GLY A 509 -55.65 19.07 22.50
N ALA A 510 -56.59 18.30 23.07
CA ALA A 510 -57.02 18.47 24.47
C ALA A 510 -56.13 17.78 25.52
N MET A 511 -55.19 16.92 25.10
CA MET A 511 -54.33 16.18 26.02
C MET A 511 -53.24 17.07 26.64
N SER A 512 -52.82 16.75 27.86
CA SER A 512 -51.56 17.26 28.41
C SER A 512 -50.37 16.69 27.60
N LEU A 513 -49.18 17.30 27.69
CA LEU A 513 -47.98 16.71 27.05
C LEU A 513 -47.69 15.30 27.60
N PHE A 514 -47.96 15.08 28.89
CA PHE A 514 -47.81 13.80 29.56
C PHE A 514 -48.77 12.73 28.99
N ASP A 515 -50.06 13.04 28.86
CA ASP A 515 -51.05 12.10 28.31
C ASP A 515 -50.85 11.88 26.81
N ALA A 516 -50.47 12.92 26.09
CA ALA A 516 -50.09 12.82 24.68
C ALA A 516 -48.89 11.88 24.49
N THR A 517 -47.89 11.96 25.38
CA THR A 517 -46.71 11.09 25.33
C THR A 517 -47.09 9.63 25.62
N ARG A 518 -47.96 9.39 26.61
CA ARG A 518 -48.47 8.04 26.90
C ARG A 518 -49.17 7.43 25.69
N GLU A 519 -50.06 8.19 25.06
CA GLU A 519 -50.84 7.73 23.91
C GLU A 519 -49.96 7.51 22.68
N ALA A 520 -49.02 8.42 22.41
CA ALA A 520 -48.07 8.28 21.31
C ALA A 520 -47.13 7.08 21.51
N TYR A 521 -46.58 6.91 22.72
CA TYR A 521 -45.73 5.76 23.04
C TYR A 521 -46.48 4.44 22.83
N LYS A 522 -47.74 4.35 23.29
CA LYS A 522 -48.56 3.16 23.07
C LYS A 522 -48.75 2.86 21.58
N ALA A 523 -49.00 3.88 20.76
CA ALA A 523 -49.15 3.69 19.32
C ALA A 523 -47.85 3.22 18.64
N ILE A 524 -46.71 3.78 19.04
CA ILE A 524 -45.40 3.52 18.42
C ILE A 524 -44.83 2.17 18.85
N PHE A 525 -44.86 1.89 20.15
CA PHE A 525 -44.23 0.72 20.76
C PHE A 525 -45.20 -0.45 20.98
N GLY A 526 -46.52 -0.22 20.97
CA GLY A 526 -47.54 -1.25 21.12
C GLY A 526 -48.04 -1.47 22.56
N ALA A 527 -47.42 -0.84 23.57
CA ALA A 527 -47.83 -0.94 24.97
C ALA A 527 -47.74 0.43 25.68
N ALA A 528 -48.61 0.67 26.65
CA ALA A 528 -48.58 1.92 27.42
C ALA A 528 -47.38 1.94 28.38
N PRO A 529 -46.59 3.04 28.44
CA PRO A 529 -45.48 3.17 29.36
C PRO A 529 -45.96 3.47 30.78
N THR A 530 -45.10 3.21 31.77
CA THR A 530 -45.33 3.61 33.17
C THR A 530 -45.17 5.12 33.36
N ASP A 531 -45.81 5.69 34.39
CA ASP A 531 -45.69 7.12 34.70
C ASP A 531 -44.23 7.58 34.92
N PRO A 532 -43.39 6.84 35.67
CA PRO A 532 -41.97 7.20 35.80
C PRO A 532 -41.23 7.20 34.47
N LYS A 533 -41.57 6.29 33.54
CA LYS A 533 -40.98 6.27 32.21
C LYS A 533 -41.36 7.52 31.42
N ILE A 534 -42.63 7.95 31.47
CA ILE A 534 -43.07 9.17 30.78
C ILE A 534 -42.32 10.38 31.34
N HIS A 535 -42.25 10.53 32.66
CA HIS A 535 -41.50 11.62 33.30
C HIS A 535 -40.03 11.63 32.85
N ALA A 536 -39.37 10.47 32.83
CA ALA A 536 -37.99 10.34 32.35
C ALA A 536 -37.80 10.72 30.86
N LEU A 537 -38.84 10.54 30.04
CA LEU A 537 -38.79 10.92 28.63
C LEU A 537 -38.95 12.43 28.43
N ILE A 538 -39.87 13.09 29.16
CA ILE A 538 -40.33 14.45 28.78
C ILE A 538 -39.97 15.57 29.76
N ASP A 539 -39.73 15.30 31.05
CA ASP A 539 -39.59 16.36 32.06
C ASP A 539 -38.41 17.30 31.75
N THR A 540 -37.31 16.76 31.21
CA THR A 540 -36.14 17.55 30.80
C THR A 540 -36.19 18.01 29.34
N ARG A 541 -37.23 17.69 28.59
CA ARG A 541 -37.34 17.92 27.13
C ARG A 541 -38.56 18.74 26.71
N ALA A 542 -39.46 19.07 27.62
CA ALA A 542 -40.68 19.83 27.32
C ALA A 542 -40.38 21.16 26.61
N ASP A 543 -39.39 21.92 27.10
CA ASP A 543 -38.97 23.19 26.48
C ASP A 543 -38.35 22.97 25.11
N TYR A 544 -37.56 21.90 24.95
CA TYR A 544 -36.98 21.51 23.66
C TYR A 544 -38.09 21.25 22.62
N PHE A 545 -39.11 20.46 22.97
CA PHE A 545 -40.25 20.23 22.07
C PHE A 545 -41.04 21.50 21.79
N ALA A 546 -41.18 22.40 22.78
CA ALA A 546 -41.88 23.66 22.61
C ALA A 546 -41.20 24.59 21.60
N VAL A 547 -39.85 24.59 21.58
CA VAL A 547 -39.06 25.34 20.60
C VAL A 547 -39.32 24.85 19.19
N TYR A 548 -39.29 23.54 18.94
CA TYR A 548 -39.57 22.98 17.62
C TYR A 548 -41.04 23.10 17.21
N GLY A 549 -41.95 22.99 18.16
CA GLY A 549 -43.39 23.14 17.94
C GLY A 549 -43.82 24.57 17.59
N GLY A 550 -43.13 25.56 18.16
CA GLY A 550 -43.35 26.99 17.90
C GLY A 550 -44.72 27.51 18.35
N ASP A 551 -45.45 26.77 19.20
CA ASP A 551 -46.79 27.11 19.69
C ASP A 551 -46.96 26.91 21.21
N GLY A 552 -45.83 26.95 21.93
CA GLY A 552 -45.79 26.89 23.39
C GLY A 552 -45.92 25.47 23.96
N ALA A 553 -45.69 25.31 25.26
CA ALA A 553 -45.53 24.01 25.92
C ALA A 553 -46.74 23.05 25.80
N SER A 554 -47.93 23.57 25.53
CA SER A 554 -49.17 22.76 25.34
C SER A 554 -49.68 22.73 23.90
N GLY A 555 -48.96 23.38 22.97
CA GLY A 555 -49.33 23.50 21.58
C GLY A 555 -49.34 22.16 20.84
N ILE A 556 -50.06 22.13 19.71
CA ILE A 556 -50.17 20.92 18.90
C ILE A 556 -48.85 20.59 18.20
N GLY A 557 -48.08 21.62 17.82
CA GLY A 557 -46.72 21.49 17.29
C GLY A 557 -45.78 20.87 18.30
N THR A 558 -45.84 21.29 19.58
CA THR A 558 -45.04 20.70 20.66
C THR A 558 -45.28 19.20 20.81
N LYS A 559 -46.56 18.78 20.74
CA LYS A 559 -46.93 17.36 20.78
C LYS A 559 -46.48 16.62 19.51
N ALA A 560 -46.56 17.25 18.35
CA ALA A 560 -46.04 16.67 17.11
C ALA A 560 -44.51 16.51 17.14
N ALA A 561 -43.77 17.46 17.73
CA ALA A 561 -42.34 17.35 17.96
C ALA A 561 -41.99 16.19 18.90
N MET A 562 -42.75 16.02 19.99
CA MET A 562 -42.60 14.87 20.89
C MET A 562 -42.85 13.53 20.17
N VAL A 563 -43.86 13.45 19.30
CA VAL A 563 -44.12 12.25 18.48
C VAL A 563 -42.95 11.97 17.54
N GLY A 564 -42.46 12.98 16.82
CA GLY A 564 -41.30 12.83 15.94
C GLY A 564 -40.07 12.34 16.68
N TRP A 565 -39.83 12.88 17.89
CA TRP A 565 -38.77 12.40 18.76
C TRP A 565 -38.95 10.92 19.15
N LEU A 566 -40.13 10.50 19.59
CA LEU A 566 -40.41 9.10 19.92
C LEU A 566 -40.22 8.16 18.73
N LEU A 567 -40.62 8.58 17.51
CA LEU A 567 -40.39 7.80 16.30
C LEU A 567 -38.89 7.66 15.99
N ALA A 568 -38.10 8.72 16.19
CA ALA A 568 -36.65 8.65 16.05
C ALA A 568 -36.02 7.69 17.06
N GLU A 569 -36.45 7.73 18.33
CA GLU A 569 -35.96 6.82 19.37
C GLU A 569 -36.34 5.36 19.06
N ALA A 570 -37.56 5.13 18.57
CA ALA A 570 -37.99 3.81 18.11
C ALA A 570 -37.11 3.30 16.95
N GLN A 571 -36.83 4.15 15.95
CA GLN A 571 -35.97 3.81 14.81
C GLN A 571 -34.53 3.54 15.23
N LYS A 572 -33.95 4.35 16.14
CA LYS A 572 -32.58 4.15 16.67
C LYS A 572 -32.45 2.83 17.40
N ALA A 573 -33.46 2.49 18.19
CA ALA A 573 -33.49 1.27 18.99
C ALA A 573 -33.85 0.03 18.17
N ASP A 574 -34.38 0.20 16.95
CA ASP A 574 -34.99 -0.86 16.15
C ASP A 574 -36.08 -1.59 16.97
N LEU A 575 -37.00 -0.82 17.57
CA LEU A 575 -38.03 -1.34 18.47
C LEU A 575 -39.39 -0.70 18.22
N GLY A 576 -40.42 -1.46 18.55
CA GLY A 576 -41.82 -1.03 18.53
C GLY A 576 -42.57 -1.50 17.28
N VAL A 577 -43.87 -1.70 17.47
CA VAL A 577 -44.78 -2.23 16.45
C VAL A 577 -44.74 -1.41 15.15
N MET A 578 -44.56 -0.09 15.23
CA MET A 578 -44.49 0.76 14.04
C MET A 578 -43.21 0.52 13.23
N VAL A 579 -42.05 0.52 13.88
CA VAL A 579 -40.75 0.31 13.20
C VAL A 579 -40.69 -1.08 12.59
N ARG A 580 -41.05 -2.11 13.36
CA ARG A 580 -41.05 -3.50 12.88
C ARG A 580 -42.01 -3.73 11.70
N SER A 581 -43.18 -3.10 11.72
CA SER A 581 -44.14 -3.21 10.61
C SER A 581 -43.68 -2.41 9.38
N ASN A 582 -43.02 -1.27 9.60
CA ASN A 582 -42.43 -0.48 8.52
C ASN A 582 -41.29 -1.22 7.83
N ASP A 583 -40.41 -1.87 8.59
CA ASP A 583 -39.29 -2.62 8.04
C ASP A 583 -39.77 -3.84 7.24
N ALA A 584 -40.86 -4.48 7.68
CA ALA A 584 -41.52 -5.53 6.92
C ALA A 584 -42.07 -5.01 5.58
N TRP A 585 -42.69 -3.83 5.58
CA TRP A 585 -43.16 -3.19 4.35
C TRP A 585 -42.01 -2.78 3.43
N LEU A 586 -40.94 -2.18 3.95
CA LEU A 586 -39.76 -1.81 3.15
C LEU A 586 -39.02 -3.03 2.59
N THR A 587 -38.98 -4.13 3.35
CA THR A 587 -38.40 -5.40 2.87
C THR A 587 -39.16 -5.92 1.65
N ASP A 588 -40.50 -5.89 1.69
CA ASP A 588 -41.36 -6.27 0.56
C ASP A 588 -41.27 -5.25 -0.59
N LEU A 589 -40.99 -3.98 -0.29
CA LEU A 589 -40.78 -2.95 -1.30
C LEU A 589 -39.46 -3.13 -2.08
N SER A 590 -38.52 -3.94 -1.59
CA SER A 590 -37.19 -4.11 -2.19
C SER A 590 -37.20 -4.60 -3.65
N ASP A 591 -38.24 -5.31 -4.06
CA ASP A 591 -38.44 -5.77 -5.45
C ASP A 591 -39.43 -4.89 -6.23
N GLY A 592 -39.92 -3.81 -5.62
CA GLY A 592 -40.89 -2.87 -6.17
C GLY A 592 -42.35 -3.32 -6.10
N SER A 593 -42.68 -4.42 -5.41
CA SER A 593 -44.02 -5.01 -5.42
C SER A 593 -44.95 -4.58 -4.28
N ALA A 594 -44.42 -3.99 -3.21
CA ALA A 594 -45.22 -3.59 -2.05
C ALA A 594 -46.27 -2.50 -2.37
N PRO A 595 -47.49 -2.59 -1.83
CA PRO A 595 -48.54 -1.60 -2.01
C PRO A 595 -48.27 -0.33 -1.17
N PHE A 596 -48.70 0.81 -1.71
CA PHE A 596 -48.63 2.13 -1.06
C PHE A 596 -50.00 2.58 -0.55
N ALA A 597 -50.05 3.65 0.25
CA ALA A 597 -51.29 4.22 0.80
C ALA A 597 -52.13 3.23 1.63
N ILE A 598 -51.47 2.32 2.33
CA ILE A 598 -52.08 1.32 3.23
C ILE A 598 -51.71 1.57 4.68
N ASN A 599 -52.57 1.11 5.60
CA ASN A 599 -52.26 1.03 7.02
C ASN A 599 -51.38 -0.21 7.26
N ILE A 600 -50.09 -0.01 7.57
CA ILE A 600 -49.15 -1.13 7.81
C ILE A 600 -49.35 -1.78 9.18
N LEU A 601 -50.12 -1.15 10.06
CA LEU A 601 -50.51 -1.68 11.37
C LEU A 601 -51.81 -2.51 11.33
N ASP A 602 -52.53 -2.55 10.20
CA ASP A 602 -53.69 -3.42 10.00
C ASP A 602 -53.20 -4.86 9.77
N PRO A 603 -53.48 -5.82 10.67
CA PRO A 603 -53.03 -7.20 10.52
C PRO A 603 -53.51 -7.85 9.22
N ALA A 604 -54.63 -7.40 8.63
CA ALA A 604 -55.14 -7.90 7.37
C ALA A 604 -54.25 -7.53 6.16
N LYS A 605 -53.31 -6.59 6.32
CA LYS A 605 -52.35 -6.18 5.29
C LYS A 605 -51.04 -6.99 5.31
N GLY A 606 -50.82 -7.82 6.33
CA GLY A 606 -49.67 -8.73 6.41
C GLY A 606 -48.35 -8.12 6.90
N TYR A 607 -48.29 -6.79 7.10
CA TYR A 607 -47.09 -6.09 7.57
C TYR A 607 -47.00 -5.96 9.09
N TYR A 608 -48.11 -6.10 9.82
CA TYR A 608 -48.12 -5.98 11.27
C TYR A 608 -47.13 -6.95 11.93
N LYS A 609 -46.13 -6.40 12.63
CA LYS A 609 -45.17 -7.16 13.44
C LYS A 609 -45.30 -6.76 14.90
N ALA A 610 -45.87 -7.66 15.71
CA ALA A 610 -45.85 -7.51 17.15
C ALA A 610 -44.40 -7.59 17.64
N ASP A 611 -43.98 -6.61 18.44
CA ASP A 611 -42.68 -6.64 19.10
C ASP A 611 -42.86 -7.17 20.53
N PHE A 612 -42.13 -8.22 20.90
CA PHE A 612 -42.19 -8.78 22.26
C PHE A 612 -41.38 -7.89 23.20
N ILE A 613 -42.05 -6.92 23.85
CA ILE A 613 -41.42 -6.14 24.91
C ILE A 613 -41.21 -7.07 26.12
N TYR A 614 -39.98 -7.55 26.34
CA TYR A 614 -39.57 -7.96 27.68
C TYR A 614 -39.60 -6.71 28.55
N GLY A 615 -40.65 -6.60 29.36
CA GLY A 615 -40.64 -5.73 30.53
C GLY A 615 -39.50 -6.16 31.45
N GLY A 616 -38.46 -5.35 31.53
CA GLY A 616 -37.37 -5.46 32.50
C GLY A 616 -36.97 -4.06 32.96
N PRO A 617 -36.58 -3.91 34.23
CA PRO A 617 -36.99 -2.85 35.17
C PRO A 617 -36.65 -1.41 34.80
#